data_AF-A0A0N4XEL1-F1
#
_entry.id   AF-A0A0N4XEL1-F1
#
_cell.length_a   1.000
_cell.length_b   1.000
_cell.length_c   1.000
_cell.angle_alpha   90.00
_cell.angle_beta   90.00
_cell.angle_gamma   90.00
#
_symmetry.space_group_name_H-M   'P 1'
#
loop_
_entity.id
_entity.type
_entity.pdbx_description
1 polymer ?
#
loop_
_entity_poly.entity_id
_entity_poly.type
_entity_poly.pdbx_seq_one_letter_code
_entity_poly.pdbx_strand_id
1 'polypeptide(L)'
;MVMDKENVPYERKLSDFWPEFAQNGKENVTIMNVVHHQAGLPYSDQTVTREDVLDWRKMSAYFENAKPVWPPGTQTGYHALTFGFLVDQIVRRIDSQRRGLKEILKDVTDTYGIADLSIGLRQPSDNERVATLLYPGESEMEAEARRNPEVLRRWNAGDNKYHKRLYETWPWITTDEYNLVENRVLPMPSNMGIGNARSLAHFHSLLAERKAFSDVFYKNFERPVLENEFDVVIGYEEHKGHGFQFTLNPKGQWIFGHSGFGGQNVRVDLHNGLSYAYLCNGLKISDADCVEPWRKLVDKLYSLL
;
A
#
# COMPACT_ATOMS: atom_id res chain seq x y z
N MET A 1 -4.52 13.73 -3.16
CA MET A 1 -3.56 14.83 -3.40
C MET A 1 -3.50 15.25 -4.86
N VAL A 2 -2.69 14.62 -5.70
CA VAL A 2 -2.48 15.07 -7.10
C VAL A 2 -3.78 15.07 -7.90
N MET A 3 -4.55 13.99 -7.85
CA MET A 3 -5.84 13.90 -8.56
C MET A 3 -6.84 14.97 -8.11
N ASP A 4 -6.92 15.27 -6.81
CA ASP A 4 -7.81 16.30 -6.25
C ASP A 4 -7.39 17.70 -6.73
N LYS A 5 -6.09 17.99 -6.67
CA LYS A 5 -5.51 19.27 -7.13
C LYS A 5 -5.73 19.49 -8.64
N GLU A 6 -5.50 18.46 -9.45
CA GLU A 6 -5.57 18.52 -10.90
C GLU A 6 -6.99 18.17 -11.43
N ASN A 7 -7.97 17.99 -10.53
CA ASN A 7 -9.37 17.66 -10.82
C ASN A 7 -9.54 16.46 -11.78
N VAL A 8 -8.81 15.37 -11.54
CA VAL A 8 -8.87 14.14 -12.35
C VAL A 8 -9.76 13.10 -11.67
N PRO A 9 -10.85 12.65 -12.33
CA PRO A 9 -11.74 11.63 -11.78
C PRO A 9 -11.11 10.24 -11.86
N TYR A 10 -11.52 9.33 -10.97
CA TYR A 10 -11.03 7.95 -10.93
C TYR A 10 -11.50 7.13 -12.15
N GLU A 11 -12.61 7.52 -12.78
CA GLU A 11 -13.17 6.87 -13.97
C GLU A 11 -12.37 7.17 -15.25
N ARG A 12 -11.41 8.10 -15.20
CA ARG A 12 -10.56 8.42 -16.35
C ARG A 12 -9.75 7.18 -16.75
N LYS A 13 -9.72 6.89 -18.06
CA LYS A 13 -8.92 5.78 -18.59
C LYS A 13 -7.44 6.15 -18.57
N LEU A 14 -6.60 5.17 -18.27
CA LEU A 14 -5.15 5.36 -18.32
C LEU A 14 -4.69 5.70 -19.75
N SER A 15 -5.31 5.09 -20.77
CA SER A 15 -5.03 5.33 -22.18
C SER A 15 -5.24 6.78 -22.63
N ASP A 16 -6.06 7.57 -21.91
CA ASP A 16 -6.31 8.98 -22.23
C ASP A 16 -5.10 9.89 -21.93
N PHE A 17 -4.16 9.44 -21.10
CA PHE A 17 -2.96 10.20 -20.72
C PHE A 17 -1.67 9.36 -20.72
N TRP A 18 -1.79 8.06 -20.98
CA TRP A 18 -0.71 7.11 -21.16
C TRP A 18 -1.06 6.15 -22.31
N PRO A 19 -1.00 6.61 -23.57
CA PRO A 19 -1.46 5.82 -24.72
C PRO A 19 -0.77 4.46 -24.85
N GLU A 20 0.52 4.38 -24.51
CA GLU A 20 1.32 3.16 -24.55
C GLU A 20 0.80 2.09 -23.57
N PHE A 21 0.09 2.49 -22.50
CA PHE A 21 -0.55 1.56 -21.58
C PHE A 21 -1.67 0.77 -22.24
N ALA A 22 -2.30 1.26 -23.31
CA ALA A 22 -3.46 0.62 -23.94
C ALA A 22 -3.17 -0.76 -24.57
N GLN A 23 -1.90 -1.13 -24.69
CA GLN A 23 -1.46 -2.40 -25.26
C GLN A 23 -1.96 -3.60 -24.45
N ASN A 24 -2.03 -4.78 -25.09
CA ASN A 24 -2.36 -6.06 -24.45
C ASN A 24 -3.74 -6.11 -23.75
N GLY A 25 -4.75 -5.43 -24.29
CA GLY A 25 -6.12 -5.47 -23.77
C GLY A 25 -6.36 -4.54 -22.56
N LYS A 26 -5.55 -3.49 -22.42
CA LYS A 26 -5.58 -2.55 -21.30
C LYS A 26 -6.19 -1.19 -21.67
N GLU A 27 -6.73 -1.05 -22.87
CA GLU A 27 -7.23 0.21 -23.44
C GLU A 27 -8.39 0.84 -22.64
N ASN A 28 -9.11 0.03 -21.87
CA ASN A 28 -10.26 0.45 -21.06
C ASN A 28 -9.99 0.50 -19.56
N VAL A 29 -8.75 0.25 -19.11
CA VAL A 29 -8.40 0.31 -17.69
C VAL A 29 -8.50 1.75 -17.19
N THR A 30 -9.25 1.94 -16.10
CA THR A 30 -9.41 3.23 -15.41
C THR A 30 -8.48 3.33 -14.20
N ILE A 31 -8.31 4.55 -13.67
CA ILE A 31 -7.60 4.76 -12.40
C ILE A 31 -8.32 4.00 -11.27
N MET A 32 -9.66 3.95 -11.29
CA MET A 32 -10.47 3.19 -10.35
C MET A 32 -10.09 1.71 -10.34
N ASN A 33 -9.93 1.09 -11.52
CA ASN A 33 -9.50 -0.31 -11.59
C ASN A 33 -8.12 -0.51 -10.97
N VAL A 34 -7.20 0.45 -11.11
CA VAL A 34 -5.87 0.36 -10.51
C VAL A 34 -5.95 0.44 -8.98
N VAL A 35 -6.66 1.44 -8.44
CA VAL A 35 -6.74 1.67 -6.99
C VAL A 35 -7.62 0.64 -6.26
N HIS A 36 -8.40 -0.14 -7.00
CA HIS A 36 -9.11 -1.32 -6.48
C HIS A 36 -8.38 -2.64 -6.73
N HIS A 37 -7.16 -2.63 -7.29
CA HIS A 37 -6.43 -3.85 -7.64
C HIS A 37 -7.13 -4.75 -8.67
N GLN A 38 -7.92 -4.15 -9.55
CA GLN A 38 -8.67 -4.83 -10.61
C GLN A 38 -8.03 -4.69 -12.00
N ALA A 39 -6.88 -4.03 -12.12
CA ALA A 39 -6.17 -3.87 -13.40
C ALA A 39 -5.56 -5.17 -13.94
N GLY A 40 -5.48 -6.23 -13.12
CA GLY A 40 -4.92 -7.52 -13.53
C GLY A 40 -3.40 -7.55 -13.65
N LEU A 41 -2.69 -6.67 -12.94
CA LEU A 41 -1.23 -6.50 -13.02
C LEU A 41 -0.50 -6.75 -11.69
N PRO A 42 -0.84 -7.78 -10.88
CA PRO A 42 -0.09 -8.08 -9.65
C PRO A 42 1.37 -8.48 -9.93
N TYR A 43 1.65 -9.02 -11.12
CA TYR A 43 2.97 -9.35 -11.66
C TYR A 43 2.90 -9.42 -13.19
N SER A 44 4.03 -9.72 -13.84
CA SER A 44 4.11 -10.00 -15.28
C SER A 44 5.17 -11.06 -15.55
N ASP A 45 5.29 -11.50 -16.81
CA ASP A 45 6.31 -12.48 -17.22
C ASP A 45 7.73 -11.86 -17.34
N GLN A 46 7.88 -10.57 -17.07
CA GLN A 46 9.17 -9.87 -17.10
C GLN A 46 9.78 -9.86 -15.70
N THR A 47 11.02 -10.32 -15.57
CA THR A 47 11.80 -10.13 -14.34
C THR A 47 12.19 -8.67 -14.20
N VAL A 48 12.04 -8.10 -13.00
CA VAL A 48 12.44 -6.74 -12.65
C VAL A 48 13.70 -6.78 -11.81
N THR A 49 14.71 -6.01 -12.17
CA THR A 49 15.99 -5.88 -11.44
C THR A 49 15.98 -4.67 -10.49
N ARG A 50 16.98 -4.58 -9.61
CA ARG A 50 17.17 -3.41 -8.73
C ARG A 50 17.43 -2.13 -9.55
N GLU A 51 18.15 -2.27 -10.65
CA GLU A 51 18.46 -1.17 -11.57
C GLU A 51 17.23 -0.65 -12.30
N ASP A 52 16.27 -1.52 -12.60
CA ASP A 52 15.02 -1.11 -13.25
C ASP A 52 14.16 -0.23 -12.35
N VAL A 53 14.16 -0.52 -11.03
CA VAL A 53 13.44 0.28 -10.01
C VAL A 53 13.93 1.72 -9.93
N LEU A 54 15.20 1.96 -10.26
CA LEU A 54 15.80 3.30 -10.24
C LEU A 54 15.41 4.15 -11.46
N ASP A 55 14.92 3.52 -12.53
CA ASP A 55 14.49 4.22 -13.75
C ASP A 55 12.97 4.10 -13.93
N TRP A 56 12.27 5.19 -13.63
CA TRP A 56 10.82 5.24 -13.79
C TRP A 56 10.36 4.95 -15.22
N ARG A 57 11.20 5.19 -16.25
CA ARG A 57 10.86 4.88 -17.66
C ARG A 57 10.89 3.39 -17.92
N LYS A 58 11.82 2.66 -17.30
CA LYS A 58 11.83 1.19 -17.37
C LYS A 58 10.61 0.60 -16.68
N MET A 59 10.24 1.14 -15.50
CA MET A 59 9.00 0.76 -14.83
C MET A 59 7.75 1.13 -15.65
N SER A 60 7.78 2.24 -16.40
CA SER A 60 6.73 2.57 -17.38
C SER A 60 6.61 1.49 -18.45
N ALA A 61 7.73 1.17 -19.13
CA ALA A 61 7.78 0.17 -20.18
C ALA A 61 7.36 -1.23 -19.69
N TYR A 62 7.67 -1.58 -18.44
CA TYR A 62 7.20 -2.81 -17.80
C TYR A 62 5.66 -2.91 -17.86
N PHE A 63 4.94 -1.86 -17.47
CA PHE A 63 3.47 -1.86 -17.46
C PHE A 63 2.85 -1.74 -18.84
N GLU A 64 3.47 -0.98 -19.74
CA GLU A 64 3.04 -0.87 -21.14
C GLU A 64 3.02 -2.25 -21.80
N ASN A 65 4.10 -3.01 -21.62
CA ASN A 65 4.29 -4.34 -22.21
C ASN A 65 3.63 -5.47 -21.40
N ALA A 66 3.21 -5.24 -20.15
CA ALA A 66 2.57 -6.26 -19.34
C ALA A 66 1.22 -6.68 -19.94
N LYS A 67 0.95 -7.99 -19.91
CA LYS A 67 -0.35 -8.56 -20.21
C LYS A 67 -1.08 -8.81 -18.87
N PRO A 68 -2.33 -8.34 -18.72
CA PRO A 68 -3.11 -8.65 -17.53
C PRO A 68 -3.26 -10.16 -17.34
N VAL A 69 -3.04 -10.64 -16.11
CA VAL A 69 -3.17 -12.07 -15.76
C VAL A 69 -4.64 -12.51 -15.67
N TRP A 70 -5.55 -11.55 -15.58
CA TRP A 70 -6.99 -11.69 -15.77
C TRP A 70 -7.53 -10.45 -16.50
N PRO A 71 -8.70 -10.55 -17.18
CA PRO A 71 -9.29 -9.39 -17.85
C PRO A 71 -9.56 -8.26 -16.84
N PRO A 72 -9.12 -7.02 -17.11
CA PRO A 72 -9.30 -5.92 -16.16
C PRO A 72 -10.77 -5.72 -15.75
N GLY A 73 -11.00 -5.45 -14.47
CA GLY A 73 -12.33 -5.26 -13.89
C GLY A 73 -13.09 -6.56 -13.55
N THR A 74 -12.58 -7.73 -13.91
CA THR A 74 -13.30 -9.02 -13.67
C THR A 74 -12.96 -9.70 -12.35
N GLN A 75 -11.80 -9.36 -11.76
CA GLN A 75 -11.34 -9.90 -10.48
C GLN A 75 -10.58 -8.81 -9.71
N THR A 76 -10.68 -8.87 -8.39
CA THR A 76 -9.85 -8.12 -7.45
C THR A 76 -8.66 -8.99 -7.05
N GLY A 77 -7.44 -8.45 -7.16
CA GLY A 77 -6.23 -9.19 -6.81
C GLY A 77 -5.07 -8.29 -6.44
N TYR A 78 -4.66 -8.31 -5.17
CA TYR A 78 -3.69 -7.39 -4.59
C TYR A 78 -2.38 -7.30 -5.39
N HIS A 79 -1.95 -6.07 -5.70
CA HIS A 79 -0.77 -5.77 -6.49
C HIS A 79 0.44 -5.48 -5.58
N ALA A 80 0.84 -6.47 -4.77
CA ALA A 80 1.71 -6.26 -3.60
C ALA A 80 2.98 -5.44 -3.84
N LEU A 81 3.64 -5.61 -5.00
CA LEU A 81 4.82 -4.82 -5.37
C LEU A 81 4.53 -3.83 -6.49
N THR A 82 3.75 -4.24 -7.49
CA THR A 82 3.49 -3.44 -8.69
C THR A 82 2.57 -2.25 -8.44
N PHE A 83 1.74 -2.26 -7.39
CA PHE A 83 0.77 -1.20 -7.09
C PHE A 83 1.41 0.19 -7.04
N GLY A 84 2.40 0.37 -6.16
CA GLY A 84 3.06 1.64 -5.93
C GLY A 84 3.77 2.17 -7.17
N PHE A 85 4.38 1.31 -7.98
CA PHE A 85 4.97 1.71 -9.25
C PHE A 85 3.92 2.11 -10.28
N LEU A 86 2.80 1.38 -10.36
CA LEU A 86 1.71 1.71 -11.28
C LEU A 86 1.07 3.06 -10.91
N VAL A 87 0.83 3.29 -9.61
CA VAL A 87 0.36 4.58 -9.10
C VAL A 87 1.39 5.69 -9.35
N ASP A 88 2.69 5.43 -9.16
CA ASP A 88 3.75 6.39 -9.49
C ASP A 88 3.73 6.81 -10.98
N GLN A 89 3.53 5.86 -11.90
CA GLN A 89 3.41 6.16 -13.33
C GLN A 89 2.18 7.01 -13.67
N ILE A 90 1.05 6.75 -13.00
CA ILE A 90 -0.18 7.53 -13.15
C ILE A 90 0.05 8.95 -12.63
N VAL A 91 0.59 9.08 -11.42
CA VAL A 91 0.80 10.36 -10.75
C VAL A 91 1.78 11.24 -11.52
N ARG A 92 2.90 10.69 -12.03
CA ARG A 92 3.86 11.46 -12.85
C ARG A 92 3.25 12.06 -14.11
N ARG A 93 2.22 11.44 -14.66
CA ARG A 93 1.54 11.90 -15.88
C ARG A 93 0.44 12.91 -15.61
N ILE A 94 -0.18 12.84 -14.42
CA ILE A 94 -1.22 13.78 -14.00
C ILE A 94 -0.61 15.03 -13.35
N ASP A 95 0.41 14.87 -12.51
CA ASP A 95 1.03 15.97 -11.78
C ASP A 95 1.65 16.97 -12.76
N SER A 96 1.23 18.23 -12.66
CA SER A 96 1.73 19.32 -13.51
C SER A 96 3.26 19.50 -13.43
N GLN A 97 3.88 19.10 -12.32
CA GLN A 97 5.34 19.13 -12.12
C GLN A 97 6.03 17.80 -12.46
N ARG A 98 5.28 16.78 -12.89
CA ARG A 98 5.75 15.43 -13.26
C ARG A 98 6.51 14.70 -12.16
N ARG A 99 6.22 15.01 -10.90
CA ARG A 99 6.85 14.39 -9.74
C ARG A 99 6.34 12.97 -9.53
N GLY A 100 7.22 12.11 -9.03
CA GLY A 100 6.86 10.78 -8.52
C GLY A 100 6.42 10.81 -7.06
N LEU A 101 5.97 9.66 -6.56
CA LEU A 101 5.46 9.49 -5.19
C LEU A 101 6.51 9.83 -4.12
N LYS A 102 7.78 9.47 -4.34
CA LYS A 102 8.88 9.82 -3.40
C LYS A 102 9.04 11.33 -3.25
N GLU A 103 8.99 12.06 -4.36
CA GLU A 103 9.14 13.52 -4.40
C GLU A 103 7.93 14.20 -3.78
N ILE A 104 6.72 13.73 -4.11
CA ILE A 104 5.47 14.25 -3.53
C ILE A 104 5.45 14.03 -2.02
N LEU A 105 5.80 12.83 -1.54
CA LEU A 105 5.84 12.56 -0.10
C LEU A 105 6.87 13.47 0.59
N LYS A 106 8.04 13.68 -0.02
CA LYS A 106 9.04 14.61 0.50
C LYS A 106 8.48 16.03 0.63
N ASP A 107 7.87 16.57 -0.42
CA ASP A 107 7.31 17.93 -0.41
C ASP A 107 6.26 18.10 0.69
N VAL A 108 5.39 17.10 0.88
CA VAL A 108 4.35 17.13 1.92
C VAL A 108 4.97 17.05 3.31
N THR A 109 5.91 16.11 3.51
CA THR A 109 6.57 15.96 4.81
C THR A 109 7.38 17.20 5.19
N ASP A 110 8.05 17.85 4.23
CA ASP A 110 8.75 19.11 4.46
C ASP A 110 7.78 20.26 4.79
N THR A 111 6.66 20.36 4.06
CA THR A 111 5.64 21.41 4.26
C THR A 111 5.03 21.35 5.66
N TYR A 112 4.75 20.15 6.17
CA TYR A 112 4.09 19.94 7.46
C TYR A 112 5.06 19.60 8.60
N GLY A 113 6.38 19.68 8.38
CA GLY A 113 7.38 19.41 9.40
C GLY A 113 7.37 17.96 9.91
N ILE A 114 7.01 16.99 9.06
CA ILE A 114 6.98 15.56 9.39
C ILE A 114 8.37 14.98 9.16
N ALA A 115 9.12 14.80 10.23
CA ALA A 115 10.42 14.10 10.19
C ALA A 115 10.22 12.59 9.95
N ASP A 116 11.27 11.89 9.51
CA ASP A 116 11.35 10.41 9.55
C ASP A 116 10.18 9.69 8.87
N LEU A 117 9.84 10.13 7.66
CA LEU A 117 8.92 9.42 6.76
C LEU A 117 9.40 9.61 5.31
N SER A 118 9.66 8.52 4.61
CA SER A 118 10.11 8.54 3.21
C SER A 118 9.81 7.24 2.46
N ILE A 119 9.87 7.30 1.13
CA ILE A 119 9.93 6.13 0.25
C ILE A 119 11.40 5.89 -0.11
N GLY A 120 11.95 4.78 0.36
CA GLY A 120 13.38 4.53 0.47
C GLY A 120 14.06 5.46 1.48
N LEU A 121 15.33 5.22 1.74
CA LEU A 121 16.18 6.13 2.51
C LEU A 121 16.32 7.46 1.76
N ARG A 122 16.44 8.55 2.52
CA ARG A 122 16.77 9.87 1.97
C ARG A 122 18.25 9.94 1.60
N GLN A 123 19.10 9.28 2.39
CA GLN A 123 20.52 9.06 2.14
C GLN A 123 20.99 7.75 2.81
N PRO A 124 22.05 7.08 2.29
CA PRO A 124 22.52 5.81 2.87
C PRO A 124 22.86 5.87 4.36
N SER A 125 23.37 7.00 4.86
CA SER A 125 23.72 7.18 6.28
C SER A 125 22.51 7.15 7.22
N ASP A 126 21.29 7.43 6.73
CA ASP A 126 20.08 7.34 7.55
C ASP A 126 19.80 5.89 8.01
N ASN A 127 20.43 4.90 7.37
CA ASN A 127 20.30 3.49 7.69
C ASN A 127 20.66 3.17 9.15
N GLU A 128 21.55 3.94 9.78
CA GLU A 128 21.95 3.76 11.19
C GLU A 128 20.79 3.89 12.17
N ARG A 129 19.70 4.56 11.76
CA ARG A 129 18.49 4.76 12.58
C ARG A 129 17.39 3.76 12.27
N VAL A 130 17.56 2.91 11.27
CA VAL A 130 16.53 1.97 10.82
C VAL A 130 16.69 0.65 11.54
N ALA A 131 15.68 0.29 12.35
CA ALA A 131 15.65 -0.96 13.08
C ALA A 131 15.77 -2.19 12.15
N THR A 132 16.49 -3.21 12.60
CA THR A 132 16.55 -4.50 11.89
C THR A 132 15.21 -5.21 12.00
N LEU A 133 14.65 -5.59 10.85
CA LEU A 133 13.45 -6.42 10.78
C LEU A 133 13.81 -7.86 11.16
N LEU A 134 12.99 -8.45 12.02
CA LEU A 134 13.12 -9.81 12.50
C LEU A 134 11.88 -10.59 12.08
N TYR A 135 12.09 -11.71 11.39
CA TYR A 135 11.01 -12.63 11.06
C TYR A 135 10.58 -13.41 12.31
N PRO A 136 9.28 -13.71 12.49
CA PRO A 136 8.84 -14.48 13.64
C PRO A 136 9.36 -15.91 13.55
N GLY A 137 9.85 -16.43 14.68
CA GLY A 137 10.21 -17.84 14.80
C GLY A 137 8.97 -18.74 14.95
N GLU A 138 9.13 -20.05 14.78
CA GLU A 138 8.02 -21.02 14.85
C GLU A 138 7.19 -20.88 16.14
N SER A 139 7.86 -20.78 17.30
CA SER A 139 7.17 -20.64 18.59
C SER A 139 6.33 -19.37 18.71
N GLU A 140 6.74 -18.28 18.06
CA GLU A 140 6.00 -17.02 18.03
C GLU A 140 4.78 -17.15 17.10
N MET A 141 4.98 -17.72 15.92
CA MET A 141 3.90 -18.01 14.96
C MET A 141 2.81 -18.89 15.58
N GLU A 142 3.20 -19.96 16.28
CA GLU A 142 2.27 -20.82 17.00
C GLU A 142 1.52 -20.08 18.11
N ALA A 143 2.21 -19.22 18.85
CA ALA A 143 1.59 -18.44 19.90
C ALA A 143 0.56 -17.45 19.33
N GLU A 144 0.82 -16.84 18.17
CA GLU A 144 -0.15 -15.99 17.48
C GLU A 144 -1.35 -16.80 16.99
N ALA A 145 -1.11 -17.95 16.35
CA ALA A 145 -2.18 -18.84 15.88
C ALA A 145 -3.09 -19.33 17.02
N ARG A 146 -2.52 -19.64 18.20
CA ARG A 146 -3.30 -20.02 19.40
C ARG A 146 -4.18 -18.87 19.91
N ARG A 147 -3.71 -17.62 19.83
CA ARG A 147 -4.48 -16.45 20.27
C ARG A 147 -5.58 -16.09 19.29
N ASN A 148 -5.32 -16.24 17.99
CA ASN A 148 -6.27 -15.94 16.94
C ASN A 148 -6.04 -16.86 15.72
N PRO A 149 -6.81 -17.95 15.57
CA PRO A 149 -6.65 -18.89 14.44
C PRO A 149 -6.79 -18.25 13.06
N GLU A 150 -7.52 -17.12 12.96
CA GLU A 150 -7.67 -16.36 11.72
C GLU A 150 -6.35 -15.84 11.17
N VAL A 151 -5.40 -15.54 12.07
CA VAL A 151 -4.05 -15.09 11.73
C VAL A 151 -3.38 -16.14 10.83
N LEU A 152 -3.38 -17.41 11.27
CA LEU A 152 -2.77 -18.50 10.51
C LEU A 152 -3.56 -18.83 9.24
N ARG A 153 -4.90 -18.75 9.28
CA ARG A 153 -5.74 -18.97 8.09
C ARG A 153 -5.38 -18.01 6.95
N ARG A 154 -5.35 -16.71 7.23
CA ARG A 154 -5.01 -15.66 6.24
C ARG A 154 -3.55 -15.75 5.79
N TRP A 155 -2.64 -16.09 6.71
CA TRP A 155 -1.24 -16.35 6.36
C TRP A 155 -1.12 -17.45 5.30
N ASN A 156 -1.74 -18.60 5.54
CA ASN A 156 -1.71 -19.73 4.63
C ASN A 156 -2.46 -19.45 3.32
N ALA A 157 -3.51 -18.62 3.33
CA ALA A 157 -4.23 -18.24 2.13
C ALA A 157 -3.36 -17.44 1.13
N GLY A 158 -2.42 -16.65 1.66
CA GLY A 158 -1.45 -15.89 0.86
C GLY A 158 -0.36 -16.76 0.21
N ASP A 159 -0.09 -17.97 0.72
CA ASP A 159 0.84 -18.92 0.08
C ASP A 159 0.16 -19.64 -1.09
N ASN A 160 0.10 -18.94 -2.22
CA ASN A 160 -0.58 -19.43 -3.41
C ASN A 160 0.22 -19.16 -4.70
N LYS A 161 -0.35 -19.56 -5.84
CA LYS A 161 0.31 -19.41 -7.14
C LYS A 161 0.65 -17.96 -7.51
N TYR A 162 -0.16 -16.99 -7.09
CA TYR A 162 0.07 -15.57 -7.41
C TYR A 162 1.25 -15.03 -6.62
N HIS A 163 1.37 -15.41 -5.34
CA HIS A 163 2.53 -15.11 -4.52
C HIS A 163 3.81 -15.69 -5.14
N LYS A 164 3.81 -16.97 -5.54
CA LYS A 164 4.97 -17.59 -6.19
C LYS A 164 5.40 -16.85 -7.47
N ARG A 165 4.44 -16.51 -8.34
CA ARG A 165 4.71 -15.74 -9.57
C ARG A 165 5.25 -14.35 -9.29
N LEU A 166 4.78 -13.68 -8.24
CA LEU A 166 5.31 -12.37 -7.83
C LEU A 166 6.82 -12.45 -7.53
N TYR A 167 7.27 -13.45 -6.79
CA TYR A 167 8.70 -13.58 -6.46
C TYR A 167 9.54 -14.12 -7.62
N GLU A 168 8.95 -14.76 -8.63
CA GLU A 168 9.63 -15.03 -9.91
C GLU A 168 9.89 -13.73 -10.71
N THR A 169 8.94 -12.78 -10.66
CA THR A 169 9.09 -11.44 -11.24
C THR A 169 10.11 -10.59 -10.46
N TRP A 170 10.18 -10.75 -9.13
CA TRP A 170 11.03 -9.97 -8.23
C TRP A 170 11.94 -10.87 -7.35
N PRO A 171 12.89 -11.60 -7.94
CA PRO A 171 13.62 -12.69 -7.27
C PRO A 171 14.59 -12.23 -6.17
N TRP A 172 14.82 -10.92 -6.07
CA TRP A 172 15.71 -10.29 -5.09
C TRP A 172 14.95 -9.58 -3.96
N ILE A 173 13.66 -9.85 -3.82
CA ILE A 173 12.86 -9.34 -2.71
C ILE A 173 12.55 -10.50 -1.78
N THR A 174 13.26 -10.57 -0.67
CA THR A 174 12.98 -11.43 0.47
C THR A 174 12.92 -10.61 1.75
N THR A 175 12.44 -11.20 2.84
CA THR A 175 12.37 -10.47 4.12
C THR A 175 13.74 -10.00 4.60
N ASP A 176 14.75 -10.87 4.49
CA ASP A 176 16.13 -10.55 4.89
C ASP A 176 16.72 -9.45 4.02
N GLU A 177 16.36 -9.41 2.75
CA GLU A 177 16.80 -8.41 1.80
C GLU A 177 16.28 -6.99 2.14
N TYR A 178 15.20 -6.82 2.91
CA TYR A 178 14.80 -5.50 3.41
C TYR A 178 15.76 -4.91 4.45
N ASN A 179 16.64 -5.74 5.05
CA ASN A 179 17.66 -5.26 5.99
C ASN A 179 18.93 -4.74 5.29
N LEU A 180 19.06 -4.97 3.98
CA LEU A 180 20.21 -4.53 3.20
C LEU A 180 20.09 -3.04 2.83
N VAL A 181 21.17 -2.29 3.03
CA VAL A 181 21.17 -0.83 2.77
C VAL A 181 20.95 -0.53 1.29
N GLU A 182 21.51 -1.35 0.41
CA GLU A 182 21.35 -1.29 -1.04
C GLU A 182 19.90 -1.44 -1.48
N ASN A 183 19.07 -2.13 -0.69
CA ASN A 183 17.63 -2.23 -0.93
C ASN A 183 16.87 -1.08 -0.27
N ARG A 184 17.26 -0.68 0.95
CA ARG A 184 16.61 0.40 1.69
C ARG A 184 16.69 1.75 0.96
N VAL A 185 17.70 1.98 0.13
CA VAL A 185 17.80 3.20 -0.69
C VAL A 185 16.83 3.23 -1.88
N LEU A 186 16.27 2.09 -2.30
CA LEU A 186 15.43 1.98 -3.49
C LEU A 186 14.09 2.71 -3.29
N PRO A 187 13.62 3.50 -4.28
CA PRO A 187 12.38 4.26 -4.18
C PRO A 187 11.14 3.40 -4.49
N MET A 188 10.90 2.32 -3.72
CA MET A 188 9.79 1.40 -3.97
C MET A 188 8.54 1.79 -3.16
N PRO A 189 7.48 2.34 -3.77
CA PRO A 189 6.37 2.92 -3.00
C PRO A 189 5.48 1.88 -2.30
N SER A 190 5.48 0.62 -2.76
CA SER A 190 4.62 -0.43 -2.19
C SER A 190 5.19 -1.07 -0.92
N ASN A 191 6.52 -1.13 -0.77
CA ASN A 191 7.17 -1.98 0.22
C ASN A 191 8.46 -1.40 0.81
N MET A 192 8.89 -0.20 0.42
CA MET A 192 10.09 0.46 0.96
C MET A 192 9.76 1.79 1.64
N GLY A 193 8.63 1.87 2.34
CA GLY A 193 8.36 2.99 3.23
C GLY A 193 9.25 2.89 4.48
N ILE A 194 9.96 3.96 4.81
CA ILE A 194 10.80 4.04 6.02
C ILE A 194 10.26 5.16 6.90
N GLY A 195 9.96 4.83 8.15
CA GLY A 195 9.56 5.81 9.13
C GLY A 195 9.25 5.22 10.50
N ASN A 196 8.58 6.00 11.33
CA ASN A 196 8.14 5.59 12.66
C ASN A 196 6.63 5.83 12.85
N ALA A 197 6.04 5.20 13.87
CA ALA A 197 4.61 5.27 14.14
C ALA A 197 4.11 6.71 14.35
N ARG A 198 4.91 7.58 14.99
CA ARG A 198 4.56 8.98 15.23
C ARG A 198 4.44 9.74 13.91
N SER A 199 5.44 9.64 13.04
CA SER A 199 5.47 10.33 11.76
C SER A 199 4.41 9.82 10.80
N LEU A 200 4.19 8.50 10.77
CA LEU A 200 3.14 7.90 9.95
C LEU A 200 1.73 8.31 10.41
N ALA A 201 1.48 8.33 11.72
CA ALA A 201 0.23 8.83 12.28
C ALA A 201 0.07 10.34 12.01
N HIS A 202 1.12 11.15 12.20
CA HIS A 202 1.07 12.59 11.93
C HIS A 202 0.76 12.88 10.45
N PHE A 203 1.38 12.17 9.51
CA PHE A 203 1.04 12.29 8.09
C PHE A 203 -0.43 11.99 7.81
N HIS A 204 -0.97 10.93 8.43
CA HIS A 204 -2.37 10.55 8.26
C HIS A 204 -3.34 11.46 9.02
N SER A 205 -2.89 12.19 10.05
CA SER A 205 -3.71 13.18 10.75
C SER A 205 -4.14 14.33 9.84
N LEU A 206 -3.35 14.65 8.80
CA LEU A 206 -3.71 15.61 7.76
C LEU A 206 -5.02 15.22 7.05
N LEU A 207 -5.31 13.92 6.95
CA LEU A 207 -6.59 13.40 6.45
C LEU A 207 -7.67 13.51 7.51
N ALA A 208 -7.36 13.06 8.73
CA ALA A 208 -8.30 13.00 9.85
C ALA A 208 -8.91 14.37 10.20
N GLU A 209 -8.13 15.45 10.07
CA GLU A 209 -8.58 16.81 10.36
C GLU A 209 -9.55 17.41 9.32
N ARG A 210 -9.78 16.72 8.19
CA ARG A 210 -10.65 17.18 7.09
C ARG A 210 -10.26 18.53 6.46
N LYS A 211 -8.98 18.90 6.48
CA LYS A 211 -8.49 20.21 5.96
C LYS A 211 -7.67 20.13 4.68
N ALA A 212 -7.26 18.93 4.26
CA ALA A 212 -6.27 18.76 3.22
C ALA A 212 -6.86 18.61 1.80
N PHE A 213 -8.14 18.25 1.69
CA PHE A 213 -8.79 17.90 0.41
C PHE A 213 -10.20 18.48 0.25
N SER A 214 -10.73 18.39 -0.97
CA SER A 214 -12.11 18.76 -1.26
C SER A 214 -13.15 17.92 -0.49
N ASP A 215 -14.37 18.44 -0.36
CA ASP A 215 -15.50 17.68 0.21
C ASP A 215 -15.81 16.41 -0.60
N VAL A 216 -15.60 16.45 -1.91
CA VAL A 216 -15.77 15.29 -2.80
C VAL A 216 -14.79 14.18 -2.42
N PHE A 217 -13.52 14.53 -2.14
CA PHE A 217 -12.56 13.56 -1.62
C PHE A 217 -13.06 12.95 -0.31
N TYR A 218 -13.46 13.76 0.69
CA TYR A 218 -13.87 13.19 1.97
C TYR A 218 -15.11 12.30 1.87
N LYS A 219 -16.08 12.66 1.02
CA LYS A 219 -17.27 11.85 0.75
C LYS A 219 -16.91 10.46 0.21
N ASN A 220 -15.91 10.37 -0.67
CA ASN A 220 -15.44 9.11 -1.26
C ASN A 220 -14.78 8.18 -0.24
N PHE A 221 -14.44 8.68 0.95
CA PHE A 221 -13.72 7.96 2.00
C PHE A 221 -14.59 7.70 3.24
N GLU A 222 -15.89 8.02 3.19
CA GLU A 222 -16.81 7.71 4.29
C GLU A 222 -17.17 6.22 4.36
N ARG A 223 -17.08 5.51 3.23
CA ARG A 223 -17.39 4.09 3.11
C ARG A 223 -16.53 3.43 2.02
N PRO A 224 -16.26 2.11 2.11
CA PRO A 224 -15.64 1.37 1.03
C PRO A 224 -16.50 1.39 -0.25
N VAL A 225 -15.83 1.28 -1.40
CA VAL A 225 -16.50 1.07 -2.70
C VAL A 225 -16.79 -0.42 -2.91
N LEU A 226 -15.89 -1.27 -2.47
CA LEU A 226 -15.99 -2.72 -2.52
C LEU A 226 -16.16 -3.24 -1.09
N GLU A 227 -17.35 -3.73 -0.75
CA GLU A 227 -17.63 -4.32 0.57
C GLU A 227 -17.52 -5.85 0.50
N ASN A 228 -16.67 -6.43 1.35
CA ASN A 228 -16.48 -7.88 1.48
C ASN A 228 -16.13 -8.56 0.14
N GLU A 229 -15.22 -7.94 -0.60
CA GLU A 229 -14.77 -8.38 -1.91
C GLU A 229 -13.66 -9.43 -1.74
N PHE A 230 -13.84 -10.59 -2.37
CA PHE A 230 -12.81 -11.63 -2.37
C PHE A 230 -11.63 -11.22 -3.25
N ASP A 231 -10.42 -11.24 -2.69
CA ASP A 231 -9.20 -10.93 -3.42
C ASP A 231 -8.42 -12.22 -3.72
N VAL A 232 -8.22 -12.50 -5.01
CA VAL A 232 -7.65 -13.78 -5.47
C VAL A 232 -6.16 -13.93 -5.16
N VAL A 233 -5.45 -12.83 -4.86
CA VAL A 233 -4.01 -12.85 -4.57
C VAL A 233 -3.75 -13.05 -3.09
N ILE A 234 -4.52 -12.42 -2.20
CA ILE A 234 -4.38 -12.63 -0.74
C ILE A 234 -5.21 -13.81 -0.23
N GLY A 235 -6.24 -14.24 -0.97
CA GLY A 235 -7.02 -15.44 -0.68
C GLY A 235 -8.10 -15.28 0.40
N TYR A 236 -8.53 -14.06 0.66
CA TYR A 236 -9.62 -13.74 1.58
C TYR A 236 -10.31 -12.41 1.21
N GLU A 237 -11.41 -12.12 1.87
CA GLU A 237 -12.24 -10.95 1.66
C GLU A 237 -11.68 -9.70 2.35
N GLU A 238 -11.76 -8.56 1.67
CA GLU A 238 -11.43 -7.24 2.21
C GLU A 238 -12.50 -6.22 1.82
N HIS A 239 -12.55 -5.10 2.57
CA HIS A 239 -13.26 -3.91 2.12
C HIS A 239 -12.26 -2.93 1.53
N LYS A 240 -12.50 -2.44 0.31
CA LYS A 240 -11.55 -1.58 -0.42
C LYS A 240 -12.22 -0.34 -0.97
N GLY A 241 -11.44 0.72 -1.13
CA GLY A 241 -11.87 1.92 -1.83
C GLY A 241 -10.71 2.87 -2.08
N HIS A 242 -10.62 3.42 -3.29
CA HIS A 242 -9.70 4.52 -3.61
C HIS A 242 -8.22 4.30 -3.22
N GLY A 243 -7.76 3.04 -3.17
CA GLY A 243 -6.37 2.66 -2.83
C GLY A 243 -6.14 2.31 -1.36
N PHE A 244 -7.21 2.26 -0.56
CA PHE A 244 -7.16 1.97 0.87
C PHE A 244 -8.00 0.75 1.22
N GLN A 245 -7.61 0.09 2.30
CA GLN A 245 -8.43 -0.88 3.00
C GLN A 245 -9.37 -0.14 3.95
N PHE A 246 -10.57 -0.68 4.12
CA PHE A 246 -11.58 -0.19 5.06
C PHE A 246 -11.85 -1.24 6.13
N THR A 247 -12.04 -0.78 7.37
CA THR A 247 -12.50 -1.62 8.48
C THR A 247 -13.51 -0.86 9.32
N LEU A 248 -14.22 -1.59 10.17
CA LEU A 248 -15.08 -0.98 11.18
C LEU A 248 -14.25 -0.72 12.44
N ASN A 249 -14.37 0.49 12.99
CA ASN A 249 -13.87 0.78 14.32
C ASN A 249 -14.74 0.12 15.41
N PRO A 250 -14.31 0.10 16.69
CA PRO A 250 -15.10 -0.48 17.79
C PRO A 250 -16.49 0.16 18.01
N LYS A 251 -16.75 1.34 17.44
CA LYS A 251 -18.06 2.02 17.45
C LYS A 251 -18.94 1.66 16.23
N GLY A 252 -18.49 0.74 15.37
CA GLY A 252 -19.22 0.31 14.18
C GLY A 252 -19.20 1.32 13.02
N GLN A 253 -18.21 2.20 12.98
CA GLN A 253 -18.05 3.23 11.94
C GLN A 253 -16.94 2.85 10.97
N TRP A 254 -17.11 3.17 9.70
CA TRP A 254 -16.09 2.91 8.68
C TRP A 254 -14.89 3.83 8.86
N ILE A 255 -13.70 3.23 8.87
CA ILE A 255 -12.40 3.88 8.89
C ILE A 255 -11.55 3.29 7.77
N PHE A 256 -10.51 3.99 7.35
CA PHE A 256 -9.66 3.55 6.25
C PHE A 256 -8.18 3.66 6.56
N GLY A 257 -7.36 2.95 5.80
CA GLY A 257 -5.91 2.99 5.92
C GLY A 257 -5.26 1.87 5.11
N HIS A 258 -4.10 1.39 5.57
CA HIS A 258 -3.48 0.20 4.98
C HIS A 258 -2.75 -0.64 6.02
N SER A 259 -2.88 -1.96 5.94
CA SER A 259 -2.10 -2.94 6.69
C SER A 259 -0.77 -3.18 5.98
N GLY A 260 0.32 -3.22 6.72
CA GLY A 260 1.64 -3.63 6.25
C GLY A 260 1.96 -5.05 6.70
N PHE A 261 2.76 -5.75 5.90
CA PHE A 261 3.32 -7.04 6.29
C PHE A 261 4.03 -6.94 7.65
N GLY A 262 3.88 -7.98 8.47
CA GLY A 262 4.49 -8.04 9.80
C GLY A 262 3.68 -7.42 10.93
N GLY A 263 2.39 -7.14 10.71
CA GLY A 263 1.52 -6.57 11.74
C GLY A 263 1.54 -5.05 11.81
N GLN A 264 2.22 -4.38 10.89
CA GLN A 264 2.30 -2.91 10.83
C GLN A 264 0.97 -2.33 10.31
N ASN A 265 0.50 -1.21 10.85
CA ASN A 265 -0.82 -0.70 10.49
C ASN A 265 -0.90 0.82 10.65
N VAL A 266 -1.74 1.45 9.84
CA VAL A 266 -2.21 2.82 10.03
C VAL A 266 -3.69 2.91 9.67
N ARG A 267 -4.44 3.68 10.46
CA ARG A 267 -5.85 3.98 10.20
C ARG A 267 -6.15 5.46 10.42
N VAL A 268 -7.14 5.93 9.67
CA VAL A 268 -7.76 7.26 9.74
C VAL A 268 -9.23 7.09 10.04
N ASP A 269 -9.67 7.73 11.10
CA ASP A 269 -11.06 7.84 11.53
C ASP A 269 -11.53 9.28 11.34
N LEU A 270 -12.31 9.50 10.28
CA LEU A 270 -12.89 10.81 9.96
C LEU A 270 -14.04 11.20 10.89
N HIS A 271 -14.65 10.25 11.61
CA HIS A 271 -15.76 10.53 12.52
C HIS A 271 -15.25 11.11 13.84
N ASN A 272 -14.10 10.62 14.31
CA ASN A 272 -13.49 11.03 15.58
C ASN A 272 -12.30 11.98 15.39
N GLY A 273 -11.97 12.36 14.15
CA GLY A 273 -10.83 13.25 13.85
C GLY A 273 -9.49 12.65 14.28
N LEU A 274 -9.36 11.33 14.16
CA LEU A 274 -8.28 10.55 14.76
C LEU A 274 -7.47 9.83 13.68
N SER A 275 -6.16 9.74 13.88
CA SER A 275 -5.27 8.86 13.13
C SER A 275 -4.32 8.15 14.08
N TYR A 276 -4.06 6.87 13.85
CA TYR A 276 -3.16 6.08 14.67
C TYR A 276 -2.42 5.08 13.81
N ALA A 277 -1.17 4.82 14.20
CA ALA A 277 -0.29 3.88 13.53
C ALA A 277 0.43 3.01 14.56
N TYR A 278 0.72 1.78 14.15
CA TYR A 278 1.52 0.81 14.87
C TYR A 278 2.58 0.28 13.92
N LEU A 279 3.86 0.47 14.27
CA LEU A 279 4.99 -0.10 13.54
C LEU A 279 5.84 -0.92 14.51
N CYS A 280 6.38 -2.03 14.04
CA CYS A 280 7.24 -2.92 14.80
C CYS A 280 8.31 -3.52 13.90
N ASN A 281 9.46 -3.87 14.48
CA ASN A 281 10.53 -4.54 13.76
C ASN A 281 10.53 -6.07 13.95
N GLY A 282 9.92 -6.58 15.03
CA GLY A 282 9.61 -7.99 15.18
C GLY A 282 8.31 -8.32 14.44
N LEU A 283 8.44 -8.73 13.17
CA LEU A 283 7.31 -8.98 12.27
C LEU A 283 6.41 -10.08 12.83
N LYS A 284 5.11 -9.93 12.58
CA LYS A 284 4.06 -10.90 12.93
C LYS A 284 3.56 -11.62 11.70
N ILE A 285 2.92 -12.77 11.89
CA ILE A 285 2.24 -13.43 10.78
C ILE A 285 0.88 -12.78 10.56
N SER A 286 0.43 -12.74 9.30
CA SER A 286 -0.91 -12.33 8.84
C SER A 286 -1.18 -10.84 8.63
N ASP A 287 -2.44 -10.56 8.31
CA ASP A 287 -3.06 -9.24 8.21
C ASP A 287 -2.92 -8.48 9.54
N ALA A 288 -2.45 -7.24 9.45
CA ALA A 288 -2.17 -6.40 10.60
C ALA A 288 -3.40 -6.04 11.43
N ASP A 289 -4.62 -6.18 10.92
CA ASP A 289 -5.82 -5.99 11.74
C ASP A 289 -6.06 -7.15 12.72
N CYS A 290 -5.48 -8.31 12.46
CA CYS A 290 -5.69 -9.52 13.26
C CYS A 290 -4.67 -9.71 14.40
N VAL A 291 -3.55 -8.97 14.38
CA VAL A 291 -2.46 -9.16 15.34
C VAL A 291 -2.81 -8.55 16.71
N GLU A 292 -2.42 -9.24 17.78
CA GLU A 292 -2.81 -8.88 19.15
C GLU A 292 -2.35 -7.47 19.58
N PRO A 293 -1.11 -7.01 19.32
CA PRO A 293 -0.67 -5.68 19.72
C PRO A 293 -1.54 -4.57 19.12
N TRP A 294 -1.90 -4.69 17.84
CA TRP A 294 -2.77 -3.75 17.16
C TRP A 294 -4.17 -3.72 17.76
N ARG A 295 -4.79 -4.89 17.93
CA ARG A 295 -6.14 -4.99 18.51
C ARG A 295 -6.21 -4.38 19.90
N LYS A 296 -5.23 -4.68 20.78
CA LYS A 296 -5.15 -4.09 22.12
C LYS A 296 -4.97 -2.57 22.08
N LEU A 297 -4.16 -2.05 21.16
CA LEU A 297 -3.98 -0.62 20.96
C LEU A 297 -5.30 0.05 20.56
N VAL A 298 -6.02 -0.53 19.59
CA VAL A 298 -7.31 -0.03 19.11
C VAL A 298 -8.35 -0.07 20.23
N ASP A 299 -8.54 -1.21 20.91
CA ASP A 299 -9.51 -1.35 22.00
C ASP A 299 -9.23 -0.31 23.10
N LYS A 300 -7.95 -0.13 23.46
CA LYS A 300 -7.59 0.86 24.48
C LYS A 300 -7.85 2.28 24.02
N LEU A 301 -7.50 2.63 22.79
CA LEU A 301 -7.70 3.96 22.23
C LEU A 301 -9.18 4.33 22.20
N TYR A 302 -10.04 3.45 21.70
CA TYR A 302 -11.48 3.73 21.62
C TYR A 302 -12.19 3.68 22.98
N SER A 303 -11.63 3.00 23.98
CA SER A 303 -12.13 3.09 25.37
C SER A 303 -11.97 4.48 26.00
N LEU A 304 -11.15 5.35 25.39
CA LEU A 304 -10.91 6.71 25.86
C LEU A 304 -11.74 7.78 25.11
N LEU A 305 -12.49 7.39 24.07
CA LEU A 305 -13.32 8.27 23.23
C LEU A 305 -14.80 8.22 23.64
#